data_AF-A0A1V6CU01-F1
#
_entry.id   AF-A0A1V6CU01-F1
#
_cell.length_a   1.000
_cell.length_b   1.000
_cell.length_c   1.000
_cell.angle_alpha   90.00
_cell.angle_beta   90.00
_cell.angle_gamma   90.00
#
_symmetry.space_group_name_H-M   'P 1'
#
loop_
_entity.id
_entity.type
_entity.pdbx_description
1 polymer ?
#
loop_
_entity_poly.entity_id
_entity_poly.type
_entity_poly.pdbx_seq_one_letter_code
_entity_poly.pdbx_strand_id
1 'polypeptide(L)'
;MKEERVKQLERYYRGETSLEEEKLLKEEIMAAEGNSPEKDFFSLCAGESQLPPGLEKEIFAKVDGEIRRKRTRIRLYSLISVAASLALIITLYSGYRTGQKNEVDFQIIEQALYNVSEILQPEPEEPEMLVLWVDNNVEIIVN
;
A
#
# COMPACT_ATOMS: atom_id res chain seq x y z
N MET A 1 -36.03 -43.32 -38.45
CA MET A 1 -36.69 -41.98 -38.42
C MET A 1 -36.98 -41.45 -37.02
N LYS A 2 -37.85 -42.06 -36.18
CA LYS A 2 -38.13 -41.51 -34.83
C LYS A 2 -37.00 -41.77 -33.80
N GLU A 3 -36.39 -42.95 -33.80
CA GLU A 3 -35.36 -43.32 -32.82
C GLU A 3 -34.03 -42.57 -33.00
N GLU A 4 -33.61 -42.35 -34.25
CA GLU A 4 -32.38 -41.60 -34.57
C GLU A 4 -32.48 -40.14 -34.12
N ARG A 5 -33.66 -39.53 -34.26
CA ARG A 5 -33.94 -38.17 -33.80
C ARG A 5 -33.89 -38.05 -32.28
N VAL A 6 -34.46 -39.02 -31.55
CA VAL A 6 -34.39 -39.04 -30.08
C VAL A 6 -32.94 -39.13 -29.62
N LYS A 7 -32.13 -39.97 -30.26
CA LYS A 7 -30.70 -40.10 -29.94
C LYS A 7 -29.91 -38.82 -30.24
N GLN A 8 -30.24 -38.11 -31.31
CA GLN A 8 -29.62 -36.82 -31.64
C GLN A 8 -30.02 -35.72 -30.64
N LEU A 9 -31.29 -35.68 -30.23
CA LEU A 9 -31.77 -34.77 -29.18
C LEU A 9 -31.08 -35.05 -27.84
N GLU A 10 -30.91 -36.31 -27.45
CA GLU A 10 -30.16 -36.66 -26.25
C GLU A 10 -28.72 -36.17 -26.29
N ARG A 11 -28.04 -36.29 -27.45
CA ARG A 11 -26.69 -35.75 -27.64
C ARG A 11 -26.66 -34.23 -27.59
N TYR A 12 -27.67 -33.56 -28.16
CA TYR A 12 -27.85 -32.12 -28.08
C TYR A 12 -27.99 -31.64 -26.63
N TYR A 13 -28.83 -32.31 -25.82
CA TYR A 13 -28.99 -32.01 -24.40
C TYR A 13 -27.73 -32.26 -23.57
N ARG A 14 -26.83 -33.15 -24.02
CA ARG A 14 -25.52 -33.39 -23.40
C ARG A 14 -24.43 -32.43 -23.88
N GLY A 15 -24.70 -31.60 -24.89
CA GLY A 15 -23.70 -30.70 -25.49
C GLY A 15 -22.61 -31.43 -26.29
N GLU A 16 -22.89 -32.64 -26.77
CA GLU A 16 -21.96 -33.48 -27.54
C GLU A 16 -22.16 -33.33 -29.07
N THR A 17 -22.85 -32.25 -29.49
CA THR A 17 -23.17 -31.95 -30.89
C THR A 17 -22.27 -30.87 -31.46
N SER A 18 -22.01 -30.94 -32.76
CA SER A 18 -21.33 -29.86 -33.48
C SER A 18 -22.31 -28.75 -33.90
N LEU A 19 -21.80 -27.55 -34.16
CA LEU A 19 -22.62 -26.42 -34.62
C LEU A 19 -23.38 -26.69 -35.94
N GLU A 20 -22.84 -27.56 -36.79
CA GLU A 20 -23.48 -27.95 -38.05
C GLU A 20 -24.62 -28.96 -37.79
N GLU A 21 -24.40 -29.93 -36.90
CA GLU A 21 -25.42 -30.90 -36.46
C GLU A 21 -26.61 -30.18 -35.80
N GLU A 22 -26.34 -29.15 -34.98
CA GLU A 22 -27.39 -28.39 -34.30
C GLU A 22 -28.27 -27.57 -35.26
N LYS A 23 -27.68 -27.01 -36.31
CA LYS A 23 -28.44 -26.27 -37.34
C LYS A 23 -29.39 -27.19 -38.08
N LEU A 24 -28.89 -28.36 -38.52
CA LEU A 24 -29.69 -29.36 -39.21
C LEU A 24 -30.81 -29.90 -38.30
N LEU A 25 -30.51 -30.18 -37.04
CA LEU A 25 -31.50 -30.65 -36.06
C LEU A 25 -32.62 -29.61 -35.84
N LYS A 26 -32.26 -28.32 -35.74
CA LYS A 26 -33.24 -27.22 -35.61
C LYS A 26 -34.12 -27.12 -36.86
N GLU A 27 -33.55 -27.19 -38.05
CA GLU A 27 -34.29 -27.15 -39.32
C GLU A 27 -35.24 -28.33 -39.45
N GLU A 28 -34.79 -29.54 -39.12
CA GLU A 28 -35.62 -30.75 -39.15
C GLU A 28 -36.79 -30.72 -38.16
N ILE A 29 -36.57 -30.22 -36.94
CA ILE A 29 -37.61 -30.12 -35.91
C ILE A 29 -38.62 -29.01 -36.23
N MET A 30 -38.17 -27.91 -36.83
CA MET A 30 -39.05 -26.85 -37.32
C MET A 30 -39.90 -27.31 -38.51
N ALA A 31 -39.34 -28.13 -39.41
CA ALA A 31 -40.03 -28.68 -40.58
C ALA A 31 -40.93 -29.90 -40.27
N ALA A 32 -40.81 -30.51 -39.10
CA ALA A 32 -41.60 -31.69 -38.74
C ALA A 32 -43.10 -31.35 -38.51
N GLU A 33 -43.98 -32.24 -39.00
CA GLU A 33 -45.42 -32.18 -38.72
C GLU A 33 -45.73 -32.66 -37.30
N GLY A 34 -46.42 -31.81 -36.53
CA GLY A 34 -46.73 -32.02 -35.11
C GLY A 34 -46.24 -30.86 -34.23
N ASN A 35 -46.91 -30.68 -33.09
CA ASN A 35 -46.43 -29.81 -32.01
C ASN A 35 -45.57 -30.64 -31.06
N SER A 36 -44.31 -30.24 -30.88
CA SER A 36 -43.42 -30.79 -29.88
C SER A 36 -42.83 -29.65 -29.04
N PRO A 37 -42.51 -29.88 -27.76
CA PRO A 37 -41.97 -28.84 -26.89
C PRO A 37 -40.63 -28.27 -27.39
N GLU A 38 -39.85 -29.07 -28.12
CA GLU A 38 -38.60 -28.64 -28.76
C GLU A 38 -38.85 -27.65 -29.90
N LYS A 39 -39.95 -27.82 -30.63
CA LYS A 39 -40.35 -26.91 -31.71
C LYS A 39 -40.74 -25.54 -31.16
N ASP A 40 -41.49 -25.52 -30.06
CA ASP A 40 -41.84 -24.27 -29.37
C ASP A 40 -40.59 -23.57 -28.84
N PHE A 41 -39.67 -24.32 -28.23
CA PHE A 41 -38.39 -23.78 -27.75
C PHE A 41 -37.52 -23.20 -28.87
N PHE A 42 -37.33 -23.93 -29.97
CA PHE A 42 -36.53 -23.43 -31.09
C PHE A 42 -37.18 -22.25 -31.80
N SER A 43 -38.51 -22.20 -31.84
CA SER A 43 -39.23 -21.04 -32.40
C SER A 43 -39.03 -19.77 -31.55
N LEU A 44 -39.00 -19.91 -30.23
CA LEU A 44 -38.71 -18.81 -29.30
C LEU A 44 -37.27 -18.32 -29.49
N CYS A 45 -36.30 -19.22 -29.55
CA CYS A 45 -34.90 -18.87 -29.78
C CYS A 45 -34.63 -18.31 -31.18
N ALA A 46 -35.40 -18.70 -32.20
CA ALA A 46 -35.30 -18.13 -33.54
C ALA A 46 -35.77 -16.66 -33.59
N GLY A 47 -36.64 -16.26 -32.67
CA GLY A 47 -37.08 -14.87 -32.50
C GLY A 47 -36.08 -13.98 -31.77
N GLU A 48 -35.10 -14.55 -31.06
CA GLU A 48 -34.03 -13.79 -30.42
C GLU A 48 -33.00 -13.34 -31.46
N SER A 49 -33.00 -12.04 -31.69
CA SER A 49 -32.26 -11.31 -32.71
C SER A 49 -30.77 -11.67 -32.78
N GLN A 50 -30.22 -11.58 -33.98
CA GLN A 50 -28.78 -11.55 -34.24
C GLN A 50 -28.08 -10.60 -33.26
N LEU A 51 -27.15 -11.15 -32.47
CA LEU A 51 -26.31 -10.35 -31.58
C LEU A 51 -25.59 -9.28 -32.41
N PRO A 52 -25.55 -8.02 -31.94
CA PRO A 52 -24.88 -6.96 -32.67
C PRO A 52 -23.42 -7.35 -32.95
N PRO A 53 -22.93 -7.16 -34.19
CA PRO A 53 -21.59 -7.58 -34.55
C PRO A 53 -20.56 -6.87 -33.67
N GLY A 54 -19.73 -7.64 -32.99
CA GLY A 54 -18.66 -7.11 -32.13
C GLY A 54 -19.04 -6.86 -30.67
N LEU A 55 -20.23 -7.25 -30.21
CA LEU A 55 -20.63 -7.15 -28.80
C LEU A 55 -19.61 -7.80 -27.86
N GLU A 56 -19.15 -9.00 -28.23
CA GLU A 56 -18.13 -9.74 -27.49
C GLU A 56 -16.84 -8.90 -27.32
N LYS A 57 -16.36 -8.30 -28.41
CA LYS A 57 -15.16 -7.45 -28.38
C LYS A 57 -15.36 -6.21 -27.50
N GLU A 58 -16.55 -5.61 -27.53
CA GLU A 58 -16.86 -4.43 -26.72
C GLU A 58 -16.92 -4.76 -25.23
N ILE A 59 -17.52 -5.89 -24.87
CA ILE A 59 -17.59 -6.38 -23.48
C ILE A 59 -16.18 -6.63 -22.95
N PHE A 60 -15.35 -7.39 -23.67
CA PHE A 60 -13.98 -7.66 -23.26
C PHE A 60 -13.13 -6.39 -23.19
N ALA A 61 -13.28 -5.47 -24.14
CA ALA A 61 -12.57 -4.19 -24.12
C ALA A 61 -12.90 -3.33 -22.88
N LYS A 62 -14.17 -3.31 -22.46
CA LYS A 62 -14.59 -2.60 -21.23
C LYS A 62 -14.03 -3.25 -19.97
N VAL A 63 -14.09 -4.58 -19.87
CA VAL A 63 -13.55 -5.34 -18.73
C VAL A 63 -12.03 -5.12 -18.61
N ASP A 64 -11.29 -5.22 -19.71
CA ASP A 64 -9.84 -4.98 -19.73
C ASP A 64 -9.48 -3.54 -19.37
N GLY A 65 -10.29 -2.57 -19.81
CA GLY A 65 -10.12 -1.15 -19.50
C GLY A 65 -10.21 -0.86 -18.00
N GLU A 66 -11.17 -1.48 -17.30
CA GLU A 66 -11.34 -1.32 -15.86
C GLU A 66 -10.20 -1.97 -15.06
N ILE A 67 -9.76 -3.17 -15.46
CA ILE A 67 -8.64 -3.88 -14.84
C ILE A 67 -7.35 -3.06 -14.95
N ARG A 68 -7.08 -2.47 -16.12
CA ARG A 68 -5.89 -1.61 -16.34
C ARG A 68 -5.92 -0.36 -15.47
N ARG A 69 -7.07 0.33 -15.37
CA ARG A 69 -7.22 1.54 -14.52
C ARG A 69 -7.03 1.24 -13.04
N LYS A 70 -7.51 0.08 -12.55
CA LYS A 70 -7.31 -0.32 -11.16
C LYS A 70 -5.85 -0.63 -10.86
N ARG A 71 -5.14 -1.28 -11.80
CA ARG A 71 -3.72 -1.63 -11.67
C ARG A 71 -2.80 -0.41 -11.61
N THR A 72 -3.07 0.64 -12.39
CA THR A 72 -2.26 1.87 -12.37
C THR A 72 -2.40 2.64 -11.07
N ARG A 73 -3.62 2.75 -10.52
CA ARG A 73 -3.85 3.39 -9.20
C ARG A 73 -3.08 2.69 -8.09
N ILE A 74 -3.12 1.35 -8.03
CA ILE A 74 -2.42 0.56 -7.01
C ILE A 74 -0.90 0.78 -7.08
N ARG A 75 -0.32 0.82 -8.28
CA ARG A 75 1.11 1.11 -8.46
C ARG A 75 1.48 2.52 -7.99
N LEU A 76 0.63 3.50 -8.24
CA LEU A 76 0.84 4.88 -7.80
C LEU A 76 0.86 4.97 -6.26
N TYR A 77 -0.12 4.34 -5.59
CA TYR A 77 -0.17 4.31 -4.12
C TYR A 77 1.01 3.54 -3.53
N SER A 78 1.45 2.46 -4.16
CA SER A 78 2.65 1.73 -3.75
C SER A 78 3.89 2.63 -3.79
N LEU A 79 4.10 3.37 -4.89
CA LEU A 79 5.22 4.32 -5.00
C LEU A 79 5.14 5.44 -3.95
N ILE A 80 3.96 6.00 -3.72
CA ILE A 80 3.75 7.05 -2.71
C ILE A 80 4.05 6.50 -1.30
N SER A 81 3.63 5.27 -0.99
CA SER A 81 3.89 4.65 0.31
C SER A 81 5.38 4.45 0.58
N VAL A 82 6.14 4.04 -0.44
CA VAL A 82 7.61 3.89 -0.35
C VAL A 82 8.30 5.24 -0.21
N ALA A 83 7.84 6.27 -0.95
CA ALA A 83 8.38 7.62 -0.81
C ALA A 83 8.11 8.19 0.59
N ALA A 84 6.92 7.95 1.15
CA ALA A 84 6.55 8.42 2.48
C ALA A 84 7.39 7.75 3.59
N SER A 85 7.65 6.44 3.48
CA SER A 85 8.50 5.74 4.46
C SER A 85 9.95 6.23 4.41
N LEU A 86 10.49 6.45 3.20
CA LEU A 86 11.82 7.07 3.04
C LEU A 86 11.86 8.48 3.61
N ALA A 87 10.84 9.30 3.37
CA ALA A 87 10.75 10.65 3.93
C ALA A 87 10.77 10.61 5.46
N LEU A 88 9.99 9.73 6.09
CA LEU A 88 9.99 9.57 7.55
C LEU A 88 11.37 9.19 8.08
N ILE A 89 12.07 8.26 7.43
CA ILE A 89 13.42 7.85 7.83
C ILE A 89 14.39 9.04 7.74
N ILE A 90 14.35 9.80 6.65
CA ILE A 90 15.20 10.98 6.45
C ILE A 90 14.92 12.04 7.53
N THR A 91 13.64 12.31 7.80
CA THR A 91 13.24 13.28 8.82
C THR A 91 13.68 12.85 10.22
N LEU A 92 13.50 11.58 10.59
CA LEU A 92 13.95 11.07 11.89
C LEU A 92 15.47 11.16 12.02
N TYR A 93 16.20 10.71 11.00
CA TYR A 93 17.66 10.72 11.00
C TYR A 93 18.23 12.14 11.05
N SER A 94 17.66 13.07 10.30
CA SER A 94 18.06 14.48 10.35
C SER A 94 17.77 15.10 11.72
N GLY A 95 16.62 14.78 12.34
CA GLY A 95 16.29 15.24 13.69
C GLY A 95 17.27 14.71 14.73
N TYR A 96 17.57 13.41 14.70
CA TYR A 96 18.55 12.77 15.58
C TYR A 96 19.95 13.40 15.44
N ARG A 97 20.41 13.61 14.21
CA ARG A 97 21.73 14.19 13.95
C ARG A 97 21.84 15.65 14.42
N THR A 98 20.77 16.43 14.26
CA THR A 98 20.73 17.80 14.77
C THR A 98 20.73 17.84 16.30
N GLY A 99 19.96 16.94 16.94
CA GLY A 99 19.98 16.81 18.40
C GLY A 99 21.37 16.47 18.94
N GLN A 100 22.08 15.51 18.31
CA GLN A 100 23.45 15.19 18.68
C GLN A 100 24.41 16.37 18.55
N LYS A 101 24.29 17.17 17.48
CA LYS A 101 25.13 18.36 17.31
C LYS A 101 24.91 19.37 18.42
N ASN A 102 23.64 19.65 18.73
CA ASN A 102 23.30 20.60 19.80
C ASN A 102 23.82 20.14 21.16
N GLU A 103 23.77 18.83 21.45
CA GLU A 103 24.31 18.25 22.68
C GLU A 103 25.83 18.42 22.76
N VAL A 104 26.55 18.12 21.67
CA VAL A 104 28.01 18.30 21.59
C VAL A 104 28.38 19.78 21.76
N ASP A 105 27.66 20.68 21.09
CA ASP A 105 27.89 22.12 21.19
C ASP A 105 27.64 22.62 22.63
N PHE A 106 26.60 22.11 23.30
CA PHE A 106 26.31 22.42 24.69
C PHE A 106 27.43 21.94 25.62
N GLN A 107 27.92 20.72 25.45
CA GLN A 107 29.03 20.16 26.24
C GLN A 107 30.31 20.98 26.09
N ILE A 108 30.62 21.44 24.87
CA ILE A 108 31.77 22.32 24.62
C ILE A 108 31.64 23.64 25.39
N ILE A 109 30.44 24.24 25.37
CA ILE A 109 30.16 25.50 26.08
C ILE A 109 30.26 25.29 27.60
N GLU A 110 29.69 24.22 28.12
CA GLU A 110 29.75 23.88 29.55
C GLU A 110 31.19 23.71 30.02
N GLN A 111 32.01 22.98 29.25
CA GLN A 111 33.42 22.77 29.57
C GLN A 111 34.21 24.08 29.51
N ALA A 112 33.93 24.95 28.54
CA ALA A 112 34.55 26.27 28.46
C ALA A 112 34.19 27.15 29.67
N LEU A 113 32.92 27.17 30.08
CA LEU A 113 32.45 27.89 31.26
C LEU A 113 33.08 27.36 32.54
N TYR A 114 33.18 26.03 32.68
CA TYR A 114 33.82 25.40 33.82
C TYR A 114 35.29 25.84 33.94
N ASN A 115 36.06 25.77 32.84
CA ASN A 115 37.45 26.20 32.82
C ASN A 115 37.62 27.69 33.16
N VAL A 116 36.76 28.55 32.62
CA VAL A 116 36.76 29.98 32.95
C VAL A 116 36.43 30.20 34.43
N SER A 117 35.51 29.41 34.98
CA SER A 117 35.16 29.48 36.40
C SER A 117 36.31 29.05 37.32
N GLU A 118 37.08 28.02 36.96
CA GLU A 118 38.27 27.63 37.71
C GLU A 118 39.35 28.73 37.68
N ILE A 119 39.54 29.40 36.55
CA ILE A 119 40.51 30.50 36.43
C ILE A 119 40.09 31.74 37.24
N LEU A 120 38.78 32.00 37.31
CA LEU A 120 38.22 33.16 38.01
C LEU A 120 37.96 32.90 39.50
N GLN A 121 38.05 31.65 39.95
CA GLN A 121 38.00 31.37 41.37
C GLN A 121 39.21 32.03 42.02
N PRO A 122 39.01 32.92 43.01
CA PRO A 122 40.14 33.44 43.78
C PRO A 122 40.86 32.24 44.38
N GLU A 123 42.20 32.26 44.38
CA GLU A 123 42.95 31.27 45.15
C GLU A 123 42.37 31.26 46.57
N PRO A 124 42.15 30.07 47.16
CA PRO A 124 41.72 30.01 48.56
C PRO A 124 42.73 30.83 49.36
N GLU A 125 42.28 31.96 49.90
CA GLU A 125 43.10 32.78 50.78
C GLU A 125 43.67 31.82 51.83
N GLU A 126 45.00 31.63 51.84
CA GLU A 126 45.65 30.98 52.98
C GLU A 126 45.12 31.71 54.21
N PRO A 127 44.64 30.99 55.25
CA PRO A 127 43.93 31.61 56.36
C PRO A 127 44.79 32.77 56.87
N GLU A 128 44.37 34.00 56.57
CA GLU A 128 45.10 35.18 57.00
C GLU A 128 45.19 35.06 58.51
N MET A 129 46.42 34.87 59.02
CA MET A 129 46.67 34.84 60.46
C MET A 129 46.19 36.17 61.02
N LEU A 130 44.98 36.17 61.58
CA LEU A 130 44.32 37.36 62.04
C LEU A 130 44.82 37.63 63.46
N VAL A 131 45.92 38.38 63.54
CA VAL A 131 46.49 38.82 64.82
C VAL A 131 45.57 39.88 65.40
N LEU A 132 44.65 39.45 66.26
CA LEU A 132 43.61 40.31 66.85
C LEU A 132 44.19 41.38 67.79
N TRP A 133 45.39 41.16 68.35
CA TRP A 133 46.04 42.12 69.24
C TRP A 133 47.53 41.82 69.43
N VAL A 134 48.38 42.86 69.42
CA VAL A 134 49.81 42.79 69.73
C VAL A 134 50.12 43.76 70.87
N ASP A 135 50.63 43.24 71.98
CA ASP A 135 51.33 44.02 73.00
C ASP A 135 52.53 43.20 73.52
N ASN A 136 53.45 43.89 74.19
CA ASN A 136 54.86 43.57 74.38
C ASN A 136 55.21 42.19 74.99
N ASN A 137 54.24 41.33 75.35
CA ASN A 137 54.51 40.01 75.92
C ASN A 137 53.49 38.88 75.56
N VAL A 138 52.45 39.11 74.75
CA VAL A 138 51.53 38.02 74.34
C VAL A 138 50.94 38.27 72.95
N GLU A 139 51.06 37.28 72.07
CA GLU A 139 50.36 37.20 70.79
C GLU A 139 49.26 36.15 70.89
N ILE A 140 48.00 36.53 70.60
CA ILE A 140 46.88 35.58 70.51
C ILE A 140 46.61 35.34 69.03
N ILE A 141 46.91 34.12 68.59
CA ILE A 141 46.65 33.63 67.24
C ILE A 141 45.41 32.74 67.29
N VAL A 142 44.41 33.04 66.47
CA VAL A 142 43.22 32.20 66.30
C VAL A 142 43.29 31.55 64.91
N ASN A 143 43.09 30.24 64.85
CA ASN A 143 43.09 29.43 63.64
C ASN A 143 41.65 29.09 63.24
#